data_AF-A0A8J6NE17-F1
#
_entry.id   AF-A0A8J6NE17-F1
#
_cell.length_a   1.000
_cell.length_b   1.000
_cell.length_c   1.000
_cell.angle_alpha   90.00
_cell.angle_beta   90.00
_cell.angle_gamma   90.00
#
_symmetry.space_group_name_H-M   'P 1'
#
loop_
_entity.id
_entity.type
_entity.pdbx_description
1 polymer ?
#
loop_
_entity_poly.entity_id
_entity_poly.type
_entity_poly.pdbx_seq_one_letter_code
_entity_poly.pdbx_strand_id
1 'polypeptide(L)' 'MWQERKSQEIIDGTIAYFRDKVASDPKGTMTLVEQELQSQLVFLGNDWLGRGIVMDTVITATINALEIVRVDCLEKIKKS' A
#
# COMPACT_ATOMS: atom_id res chain seq x y z
N MET A 1 -5.09 19.95 -4.73
CA MET A 1 -6.49 19.48 -4.87
C MET A 1 -6.84 18.52 -3.73
N TRP A 2 -8.13 18.27 -3.44
CA TRP A 2 -8.54 17.36 -2.33
C TRP A 2 -7.99 15.93 -2.50
N GLN A 3 -7.90 15.43 -3.73
CA GLN A 3 -7.41 14.08 -4.06
C GLN A 3 -5.97 13.87 -3.61
N GLU A 4 -5.10 14.84 -3.89
CA GLU A 4 -3.68 14.80 -3.51
C GLU A 4 -3.53 14.72 -1.99
N ARG A 5 -4.29 15.55 -1.25
CA ARG A 5 -4.27 15.52 0.22
C ARG A 5 -4.74 14.16 0.73
N LYS A 6 -5.83 13.64 0.16
CA LYS A 6 -6.38 12.35 0.58
C LYS A 6 -5.44 11.18 0.26
N SER A 7 -4.79 11.23 -0.89
CA SER A 7 -3.78 10.27 -1.31
C SER A 7 -2.59 10.28 -0.33
N GLN A 8 -2.07 11.46 -0.01
CA GLN A 8 -0.97 11.60 0.95
C GLN A 8 -1.35 11.08 2.34
N GLU A 9 -2.54 11.41 2.85
CA GLU A 9 -3.05 10.91 4.13
C GLU A 9 -3.05 9.37 4.18
N ILE A 10 -3.48 8.70 3.09
CA ILE A 10 -3.52 7.24 2.98
C ILE A 10 -2.12 6.66 2.92
N ILE A 11 -1.23 7.28 2.14
CA ILE A 11 0.16 6.85 2.01
C ILE A 11 0.86 6.90 3.36
N ASP A 12 0.81 8.05 4.03
CA ASP A 12 1.49 8.26 5.31
C ASP A 12 0.95 7.32 6.39
N GLY A 13 -0.38 7.15 6.47
CA GLY A 13 -1.02 6.26 7.43
C GLY A 13 -0.65 4.79 7.20
N THR A 14 -0.61 4.34 5.95
CA THR A 14 -0.28 2.96 5.60
C THR A 14 1.19 2.66 5.89
N ILE A 15 2.11 3.54 5.51
CA ILE A 15 3.55 3.40 5.83
C ILE A 15 3.76 3.38 7.35
N ALA A 16 3.12 4.29 8.08
CA ALA A 16 3.21 4.34 9.53
C ALA A 16 2.73 3.03 10.19
N TYR A 17 1.64 2.44 9.69
CA TYR A 17 1.13 1.17 10.20
C TYR A 17 2.12 0.01 10.03
N PHE A 18 2.86 -0.03 8.92
CA PHE A 18 3.81 -1.13 8.64
C PHE A 18 5.21 -0.91 9.20
N ARG A 19 5.62 0.34 9.48
CA ARG A 19 6.97 0.70 9.91
C ARG A 19 7.56 -0.22 10.98
N ASP A 20 6.84 -0.43 12.07
CA ASP A 20 7.34 -1.25 13.19
C ASP A 20 7.39 -2.75 12.83
N LYS A 21 6.46 -3.21 11.99
CA LYS A 21 6.37 -4.60 11.52
C LYS A 21 7.53 -4.94 10.59
N VAL A 22 7.87 -4.01 9.68
CA VAL A 22 9.06 -4.14 8.80
C VAL A 22 10.33 -4.26 9.63
N ALA A 23 10.44 -3.51 10.72
CA ALA A 23 11.60 -3.56 11.60
C ALA A 23 11.71 -4.87 12.38
N SER A 24 10.58 -5.44 12.84
CA SER A 24 10.55 -6.66 13.66
C SER A 24 10.60 -7.95 12.84
N ASP A 25 9.85 -8.02 11.74
CA ASP A 25 9.72 -9.19 10.87
C ASP A 25 9.51 -8.75 9.41
N PRO A 26 10.61 -8.42 8.69
CA PRO A 26 10.49 -7.95 7.32
C PRO A 26 10.03 -9.06 6.36
N LYS A 27 10.24 -10.35 6.67
CA LYS A 27 9.82 -11.46 5.82
C LYS A 27 8.31 -11.72 5.94
N GLY A 28 7.78 -11.81 7.17
CA GLY A 28 6.34 -11.95 7.37
C GLY A 28 5.58 -10.72 6.88
N THR A 29 6.13 -9.53 7.11
CA THR A 29 5.54 -8.28 6.59
C THR A 29 5.51 -8.26 5.06
N MET A 30 6.56 -8.74 4.39
CA MET A 30 6.57 -8.87 2.92
C MET A 30 5.40 -9.71 2.42
N THR A 31 5.18 -10.89 3.01
CA THR A 31 4.10 -11.79 2.59
C THR A 31 2.73 -11.13 2.74
N LEU A 32 2.50 -10.41 3.84
CA LEU A 32 1.26 -9.66 4.06
C LEU A 32 1.05 -8.55 3.03
N VAL A 33 2.11 -7.78 2.75
CA VAL A 33 2.07 -6.68 1.77
C VAL A 33 1.80 -7.21 0.36
N GLU A 34 2.43 -8.32 -0.03
CA GLU A 34 2.20 -8.94 -1.34
C GLU A 34 0.76 -9.47 -1.49
N GLN A 35 0.20 -10.08 -0.44
CA GLN A 35 -1.20 -10.51 -0.44
C GLN A 35 -2.17 -9.32 -0.59
N GLU A 36 -1.92 -8.24 0.13
CA GLU A 36 -2.75 -7.03 0.05
C GLU A 36 -2.63 -6.37 -1.34
N LEU A 37 -1.42 -6.27 -1.90
CA LEU A 37 -1.21 -5.75 -3.25
C LEU A 37 -1.99 -6.55 -4.30
N GLN A 38 -1.95 -7.89 -4.22
CA GLN A 38 -2.72 -8.75 -5.14
C GLN A 38 -4.23 -8.48 -5.03
N SER A 39 -4.74 -8.30 -3.82
CA SER A 39 -6.15 -7.93 -3.60
C SER A 39 -6.49 -6.58 -4.24
N GLN A 40 -5.68 -5.53 -4.00
CA GLN A 40 -5.95 -4.19 -4.53
C GLN A 40 -5.86 -4.13 -6.06
N LEU A 41 -4.96 -4.90 -6.68
CA LEU A 41 -4.84 -4.97 -8.13
C LEU A 41 -6.06 -5.60 -8.81
N VAL A 42 -6.78 -6.51 -8.15
CA VAL A 42 -8.06 -7.04 -8.67
C VAL A 42 -9.13 -5.95 -8.73
N PHE A 43 -9.05 -4.96 -7.84
CA PHE A 43 -9.98 -3.83 -7.82
C PHE A 43 -9.55 -2.67 -8.72
N LEU A 44 -8.26 -2.57 -9.05
CA LEU A 44 -7.72 -1.53 -9.91
C LEU A 44 -8.32 -1.62 -11.33
N GLY A 45 -9.02 -0.55 -11.75
CA GLY A 45 -9.69 -0.50 -13.06
C GLY A 45 -11.02 -1.27 -13.12
N ASN A 46 -11.46 -1.89 -12.02
CA ASN A 46 -12.76 -2.53 -11.93
C ASN A 46 -13.82 -1.54 -11.43
N ASP A 47 -14.40 -0.78 -12.37
CA ASP A 47 -15.46 0.20 -12.08
C ASP A 47 -16.89 -0.38 -12.21
N TRP A 48 -17.06 -1.70 -12.14
CA TRP A 48 -18.37 -2.33 -12.31
C TRP A 48 -19.47 -1.78 -11.38
N LEU A 49 -19.09 -1.21 -10.23
CA LEU A 49 -20.00 -0.65 -9.23
C LEU A 49 -20.11 0.89 -9.27
N GLY A 50 -19.51 1.57 -10.25
CA GLY A 50 -19.54 3.04 -10.34
C GLY A 50 -18.88 3.73 -9.14
N ARG A 51 -17.74 3.20 -8.69
CA ARG A 51 -17.07 3.62 -7.44
C ARG A 51 -16.45 5.01 -7.55
N GLY A 52 -16.17 5.45 -8.78
CA GLY A 52 -15.77 6.80 -9.12
C GLY A 52 -14.44 7.25 -8.53
N ILE A 53 -14.11 8.51 -8.81
CA ILE A 53 -12.79 9.11 -8.60
C ILE A 53 -12.29 9.06 -7.15
N VAL A 54 -13.18 8.97 -6.17
CA VAL A 54 -12.84 8.85 -4.74
C VAL A 54 -12.19 7.50 -4.48
N MET A 55 -12.78 6.41 -4.96
CA MET A 55 -12.27 5.07 -4.71
C MET A 55 -11.00 4.80 -5.53
N ASP A 56 -10.93 5.32 -6.75
CA ASP A 56 -9.71 5.26 -7.56
C ASP A 56 -8.54 5.93 -6.83
N THR A 57 -8.78 7.13 -6.27
CA THR A 57 -7.77 7.84 -5.47
C THR A 57 -7.32 6.99 -4.28
N VAL A 58 -8.25 6.32 -3.59
CA VAL A 58 -7.94 5.47 -2.43
C VAL A 58 -7.15 4.21 -2.84
N ILE A 59 -7.58 3.49 -3.88
CA ILE A 59 -6.91 2.27 -4.36
C ILE A 59 -5.50 2.60 -4.83
N THR A 60 -5.34 3.64 -5.66
CA THR A 60 -4.02 4.06 -6.15
C THR A 60 -3.10 4.49 -5.00
N ALA A 61 -3.60 5.27 -4.04
CA ALA A 61 -2.80 5.66 -2.88
C ALA A 61 -2.38 4.46 -2.02
N THR A 62 -3.30 3.49 -1.83
CA THR A 62 -3.04 2.27 -1.06
C THR A 62 -1.99 1.40 -1.75
N ILE A 63 -2.10 1.18 -3.07
CA ILE A 63 -1.11 0.43 -3.86
C ILE A 63 0.27 1.11 -3.75
N ASN A 64 0.33 2.43 -3.93
CA ASN A 64 1.59 3.17 -3.84
C ASN A 64 2.25 3.00 -2.46
N ALA A 65 1.46 3.07 -1.39
CA ALA A 65 1.96 2.91 -0.04
C ALA A 65 2.49 1.49 0.22
N LEU A 66 1.78 0.47 -0.26
CA LEU A 66 2.18 -0.93 -0.14
C LEU A 66 3.46 -1.22 -0.92
N GLU A 67 3.63 -0.67 -2.12
CA GLU A 67 4.89 -0.82 -2.88
C GLU A 67 6.08 -0.17 -2.16
N ILE A 68 5.90 0.98 -1.50
CA ILE A 68 6.95 1.60 -0.67
C ILE A 68 7.34 0.65 0.47
N VAL A 69 6.36 0.12 1.20
CA VAL A 69 6.62 -0.84 2.29
C VAL A 69 7.30 -2.11 1.76
N ARG A 70 6.91 -2.59 0.57
CA ARG A 70 7.53 -3.75 -0.08
C ARG A 70 9.01 -3.50 -0.35
N VAL A 71 9.37 -2.32 -0.85
CA VAL A 71 10.78 -1.92 -1.05
C VAL A 71 11.53 -1.90 0.28
N ASP A 72 10.96 -1.32 1.33
CA ASP A 72 11.59 -1.29 2.66
C ASP A 72 11.85 -2.70 3.21
N CYS A 73 10.88 -3.61 3.08
CA CYS A 73 11.05 -5.02 3.43
C CYS A 73 12.20 -5.66 2.63
N LEU A 74 12.28 -5.43 1.32
CA LEU A 74 13.33 -5.98 0.46
C LEU A 74 14.70 -5.48 0.89
N GLU A 75 14.83 -4.20 1.20
CA GLU A 75 16.09 -3.64 1.68
C GLU A 75 16.53 -4.24 3.00
N LYS A 76 15.59 -4.44 3.95
CA LYS A 76 15.89 -5.05 5.24
C LYS A 76 16.30 -6.50 5.10
N ILE A 77 15.60 -7.27 4.26
CA ILE A 77 15.94 -8.68 4.00
C ILE A 77 17.32 -8.81 3.36
N LYS A 78 17.69 -7.91 2.44
CA LYS A 78 19.03 -7.93 1.80
C LYS A 78 20.18 -7.55 2.75
N LYS A 79 19.88 -6.79 3.81
CA LYS A 79 20.86 -6.32 4.80
C LYS A 79 21.02 -7.28 5.99
N SER A 80 20.13 -8.25 6.15
CA SER A 80 20.21 -9.34 7.14
C SER A 80 20.92 -10.56 6.59
#